data_AF-A0AAP8PNB6-F1
#
_entry.id   AF-A0AAP8PNB6-F1
#
_cell.length_a   1.000
_cell.length_b   1.000
_cell.length_c   1.000
_cell.angle_alpha   90.00
_cell.angle_beta   90.00
_cell.angle_gamma   90.00
#
_symmetry.space_group_name_H-M   'P 1'
#
loop_
_entity.id
_entity.type
_entity.pdbx_description
1 polymer ?
#
loop_
_entity_poly.entity_id
_entity_poly.type
_entity_poly.pdbx_seq_one_letter_code
_entity_poly.pdbx_strand_id
1 'polypeptide(L)'
;KDNVDKLKHLSQDQKDKYKHDIDDAKTKEEIDSIINKAKDEDNKHQTEESLTKAKEQGKDSIDSLKHLSQEEKDKYKHDIDDAKTKEEIDSIINKAKDEDNKHQTEESLTKAKEQGKDSIDNLKHLSQEEKDKYKHDIDDAKTKEEIDSIINKAKDEDNKHQTEESLTKAKEQGKDSIDNLKHLSQEEKDKYKHDIDDAKTKEEIDNIINKAKDEDSKHHGNKPTDTNLDDVKKHGKDNVDKLKHLSQDQKDKYKHDIDNAKTKEEIDSIINKAKDEDSKHHGNKPTDTDLDGVKKHGKDDIDNLKHLNKQQKDKYKHDIGNAKTKEEIDNIINKAKDEDNKHHGNKPTDTDLDGVKKHGKANIDKLNNLTPAEKDKYKHDIDDATTSEAVNKVVDKATLQNIKQHSEDEIDNAKHDAHQAINRSPLSESDQNHYNYQIDQSTTIQEVVDTVNEAQQTASNADSTSNGQDNETLPDTGETTDNTAANSTLLGTLFAALGSLIFFRKRRHNKEDNK
;
A
#
# COMPACT_ATOMS: atom_id res chain seq x y z
N LYS A 1 -15.83 -28.92 -61.06
CA LYS A 1 -16.18 -30.00 -60.11
C LYS A 1 -15.16 -30.10 -58.97
N ASP A 2 -13.87 -30.26 -59.27
CA ASP A 2 -12.80 -30.29 -58.24
C ASP A 2 -12.82 -29.07 -57.29
N ASN A 3 -13.16 -27.87 -57.78
CA ASN A 3 -13.32 -26.69 -56.93
C ASN A 3 -14.47 -26.85 -55.92
N VAL A 4 -15.58 -27.47 -56.32
CA VAL A 4 -16.75 -27.73 -55.46
C VAL A 4 -16.43 -28.83 -54.44
N ASP A 5 -15.65 -29.84 -54.83
CA ASP A 5 -15.21 -30.90 -53.90
C ASP A 5 -14.38 -30.38 -52.72
N LYS A 6 -13.57 -29.35 -52.97
CA LYS A 6 -12.71 -28.70 -51.98
C LYS A 6 -13.44 -27.79 -50.98
N LEU A 7 -14.71 -27.42 -51.24
CA LEU A 7 -15.53 -26.62 -50.33
C LEU A 7 -15.86 -27.44 -49.08
N LYS A 8 -15.63 -26.90 -47.88
CA LYS A 8 -15.59 -27.71 -46.64
C LYS A 8 -16.90 -27.73 -45.86
N HIS A 9 -17.72 -26.71 -46.04
CA HIS A 9 -18.92 -26.45 -45.26
C HIS A 9 -20.20 -26.75 -46.05
N LEU A 10 -20.09 -27.09 -47.34
CA LEU A 10 -21.17 -27.73 -48.09
C LEU A 10 -21.32 -29.21 -47.72
N SER A 11 -22.57 -29.64 -47.50
CA SER A 11 -22.94 -31.05 -47.42
C SER A 11 -22.68 -31.77 -48.74
N GLN A 12 -22.60 -33.11 -48.68
CA GLN A 12 -22.40 -33.93 -49.86
C GLN A 12 -23.52 -33.73 -50.89
N ASP A 13 -24.78 -33.63 -50.44
CA ASP A 13 -25.93 -33.41 -51.31
C ASP A 13 -25.88 -32.05 -52.04
N GLN A 14 -25.45 -30.99 -51.34
CA GLN A 14 -25.23 -29.67 -51.94
C GLN A 14 -24.11 -29.72 -53.00
N LYS A 15 -22.99 -30.38 -52.68
CA LYS A 15 -21.88 -30.55 -53.63
C LYS A 15 -22.32 -31.30 -54.88
N ASP A 16 -23.10 -32.36 -54.72
CA ASP A 16 -23.57 -33.19 -55.84
C ASP A 16 -24.60 -32.45 -56.69
N LYS A 17 -25.48 -31.65 -56.08
CA LYS A 17 -26.36 -30.72 -56.79
C LYS A 17 -25.58 -29.72 -57.65
N TYR A 18 -24.56 -29.06 -57.10
CA TYR A 18 -23.75 -28.12 -57.89
C TYR A 18 -22.93 -28.81 -58.99
N LYS A 19 -22.47 -30.04 -58.77
CA LYS A 19 -21.79 -30.82 -59.82
C LYS A 19 -22.74 -31.20 -60.96
N HIS A 20 -24.00 -31.52 -60.64
CA HIS A 20 -25.04 -31.76 -61.63
C HIS A 20 -25.35 -30.47 -62.42
N ASP A 21 -25.54 -29.34 -61.73
CA ASP A 21 -25.75 -28.05 -62.38
C ASP A 21 -24.59 -27.68 -63.33
N ILE A 22 -23.34 -28.07 -62.99
CA ILE A 22 -22.15 -27.91 -63.85
C ILE A 22 -22.21 -28.82 -65.09
N ASP A 23 -22.74 -30.04 -64.98
CA ASP A 23 -22.91 -30.95 -66.12
C ASP A 23 -23.95 -30.43 -67.12
N ASP A 24 -24.98 -29.75 -66.64
CA ASP A 24 -26.06 -29.18 -67.45
C ASP A 24 -25.70 -27.83 -68.11
N ALA A 25 -24.63 -27.17 -67.65
CA ALA A 25 -24.19 -25.88 -68.15
C ALA A 25 -23.64 -25.96 -69.58
N LYS A 26 -23.99 -24.98 -70.42
CA LYS A 26 -23.65 -24.95 -71.85
C LYS A 26 -22.49 -24.02 -72.18
N THR A 27 -22.17 -23.11 -71.26
CA THR A 27 -21.10 -22.12 -71.44
C THR A 27 -20.14 -22.12 -70.25
N LYS A 28 -18.95 -21.58 -70.48
CA LYS A 28 -17.96 -21.41 -69.41
C LYS A 28 -18.46 -20.40 -68.36
N GLU A 29 -19.14 -19.34 -68.80
CA GLU A 29 -19.69 -18.32 -67.92
C GLU A 29 -20.74 -18.89 -66.96
N GLU A 30 -21.58 -19.82 -67.42
CA GLU A 30 -22.56 -20.53 -66.58
C GLU A 30 -21.86 -21.38 -65.52
N ILE A 31 -20.82 -22.13 -65.90
CA ILE A 31 -20.01 -22.93 -64.97
C ILE A 31 -19.35 -22.04 -63.91
N ASP A 32 -18.74 -20.93 -64.31
CA ASP A 32 -18.09 -19.99 -63.40
C ASP A 32 -19.10 -19.37 -62.41
N SER A 33 -20.32 -19.03 -62.88
CA SER A 33 -21.40 -18.55 -62.01
C SER A 33 -21.85 -19.59 -60.97
N ILE A 34 -21.99 -20.86 -61.38
CA ILE A 34 -22.36 -21.96 -60.47
C ILE A 34 -21.28 -22.17 -59.41
N ILE A 35 -20.00 -22.15 -59.79
CA ILE A 35 -18.88 -22.27 -58.85
C ILE A 35 -18.86 -21.12 -57.84
N ASN A 36 -19.14 -19.89 -58.27
CA ASN A 36 -19.20 -18.74 -57.37
C ASN A 36 -20.37 -18.87 -56.38
N LYS A 37 -21.57 -19.28 -56.83
CA LYS A 37 -22.69 -19.56 -55.93
C LYS A 37 -22.35 -20.63 -54.88
N ALA A 38 -21.66 -21.69 -55.29
CA ALA A 38 -21.23 -22.74 -54.36
C ALA A 38 -20.23 -22.20 -53.31
N LYS A 39 -19.30 -21.33 -53.70
CA LYS A 39 -18.38 -20.66 -52.77
C LYS A 39 -19.11 -19.73 -51.81
N ASP A 40 -20.06 -18.95 -52.31
CA ASP A 40 -20.85 -18.02 -51.48
C ASP A 40 -21.67 -18.79 -50.43
N GLU A 41 -22.27 -19.91 -50.83
CA GLU A 41 -23.01 -20.79 -49.92
C GLU A 41 -22.08 -21.48 -48.89
N ASP A 42 -20.89 -21.95 -49.30
CA ASP A 42 -19.88 -22.50 -48.39
C ASP A 42 -19.44 -21.48 -47.32
N ASN A 43 -19.15 -20.25 -47.75
CA ASN A 43 -18.78 -19.15 -46.86
C ASN A 43 -19.91 -18.77 -45.89
N LYS A 44 -21.16 -18.82 -46.35
CA LYS A 44 -22.35 -18.59 -45.50
C LYS A 44 -22.45 -19.66 -44.40
N HIS A 45 -22.33 -20.94 -44.75
CA HIS A 45 -22.32 -22.03 -43.76
C HIS A 45 -21.16 -21.91 -42.78
N GLN A 46 -19.96 -21.58 -43.26
CA GLN A 46 -18.80 -21.33 -42.40
C GLN A 46 -19.08 -20.21 -41.39
N THR A 47 -19.71 -19.12 -41.84
CA THR A 47 -20.04 -17.97 -40.99
C THR A 47 -21.09 -18.34 -39.94
N GLU A 48 -22.13 -19.08 -40.34
CA GLU A 48 -23.18 -19.58 -39.44
C GLU A 48 -22.61 -20.53 -38.37
N GLU A 49 -21.78 -21.51 -38.76
CA GLU A 49 -21.12 -22.43 -37.82
C GLU A 49 -20.23 -21.67 -36.83
N SER A 50 -19.49 -20.68 -37.33
CA SER A 50 -18.62 -19.84 -36.50
C SER A 50 -19.41 -18.98 -35.51
N LEU A 51 -20.59 -18.50 -35.90
CA LEU A 51 -21.49 -17.76 -35.02
C LEU A 51 -22.07 -18.67 -33.93
N THR A 52 -22.51 -19.90 -34.27
CA THR A 52 -23.01 -20.86 -33.29
C THR A 52 -21.97 -21.17 -32.21
N LYS A 53 -20.71 -21.42 -32.60
CA LYS A 53 -19.60 -21.63 -31.65
C LYS A 53 -19.36 -20.41 -30.76
N ALA A 54 -19.42 -19.21 -31.33
CA ALA A 54 -19.27 -17.98 -30.55
C ALA A 54 -20.41 -17.82 -29.52
N LYS A 55 -21.65 -18.20 -29.88
CA LYS A 55 -22.78 -18.18 -28.93
C LYS A 55 -22.58 -19.14 -27.76
N GLU A 56 -22.15 -20.37 -28.04
CA GLU A 56 -21.85 -21.36 -26.99
C GLU A 56 -20.76 -20.85 -26.04
N GLN A 57 -19.64 -20.39 -26.58
CA GLN A 57 -18.53 -19.82 -25.81
C GLN A 57 -18.94 -18.56 -25.01
N GLY A 58 -19.79 -17.72 -25.60
CA GLY A 58 -20.31 -16.54 -24.93
C GLY A 58 -21.17 -16.91 -23.72
N LYS A 59 -22.05 -17.90 -23.85
CA LYS A 59 -22.87 -18.39 -22.73
C LYS A 59 -22.01 -19.01 -21.62
N ASP A 60 -20.99 -19.77 -21.97
CA ASP A 60 -20.03 -20.32 -21.00
C ASP A 60 -19.29 -19.18 -20.26
N SER A 61 -18.94 -18.10 -20.97
CA SER A 61 -18.33 -16.91 -20.38
C SER A 61 -19.27 -16.25 -19.37
N ILE A 62 -20.56 -16.09 -19.70
CA ILE A 62 -21.59 -15.57 -18.78
C ILE A 62 -21.75 -16.47 -17.55
N ASP A 63 -21.73 -17.79 -17.72
CA ASP A 63 -21.85 -18.73 -16.59
C ASP A 63 -20.72 -18.60 -15.58
N SER A 64 -19.51 -18.27 -16.05
CA SER A 64 -18.32 -18.12 -15.23
C SER A 64 -18.30 -16.84 -14.36
N LEU A 65 -19.15 -15.85 -14.66
CA LEU A 65 -19.27 -14.61 -13.89
C LEU A 65 -19.85 -14.91 -12.50
N LYS A 66 -19.26 -14.36 -11.43
CA LYS A 66 -19.49 -14.84 -10.06
C LYS A 66 -20.50 -14.02 -9.26
N HIS A 67 -20.65 -12.76 -9.61
CA HIS A 67 -21.38 -11.74 -8.87
C HIS A 67 -22.68 -11.34 -9.58
N LEU A 68 -22.92 -11.81 -10.81
CA LEU A 68 -24.25 -11.79 -11.43
C LEU A 68 -25.19 -12.82 -10.81
N SER A 69 -26.44 -12.42 -10.62
CA SER A 69 -27.53 -13.33 -10.26
C SER A 69 -27.87 -14.27 -11.41
N GLN A 70 -28.58 -15.37 -11.10
CA GLN A 70 -29.00 -16.31 -12.14
C GLN A 70 -29.95 -15.65 -13.16
N GLU A 71 -30.84 -14.78 -12.72
CA GLU A 71 -31.78 -14.06 -13.60
C GLU A 71 -31.04 -13.16 -14.61
N GLU A 72 -29.98 -12.47 -14.16
CA GLU A 72 -29.15 -11.64 -15.03
C GLU A 72 -28.35 -12.47 -16.02
N LYS A 73 -27.76 -13.58 -15.58
CA LYS A 73 -27.09 -14.53 -16.46
C LYS A 73 -28.02 -15.04 -17.53
N ASP A 74 -29.23 -15.45 -17.17
CA ASP A 74 -30.23 -15.95 -18.10
C ASP A 74 -30.62 -14.88 -19.14
N LYS A 75 -30.77 -13.62 -18.71
CA LYS A 75 -31.00 -12.49 -19.62
C LYS A 75 -29.86 -12.31 -20.62
N TYR A 76 -28.60 -12.27 -20.17
CA TYR A 76 -27.47 -12.10 -21.08
C TYR A 76 -27.31 -13.28 -22.04
N LYS A 77 -27.60 -14.52 -21.59
CA LYS A 77 -27.62 -15.69 -22.46
C LYS A 77 -28.70 -15.63 -23.53
N HIS A 78 -29.88 -15.10 -23.19
CA HIS A 78 -30.94 -14.84 -24.17
C HIS A 78 -30.51 -13.77 -25.18
N ASP A 79 -29.88 -12.68 -24.73
CA ASP A 79 -29.35 -11.65 -25.62
C ASP A 79 -28.29 -12.23 -26.58
N ILE A 80 -27.45 -13.18 -26.13
CA ILE A 80 -26.50 -13.92 -26.97
C ILE A 80 -27.20 -14.84 -27.98
N ASP A 81 -28.31 -15.48 -27.60
CA ASP A 81 -29.11 -16.27 -28.53
C ASP A 81 -29.70 -15.43 -29.66
N ASP A 82 -30.09 -14.19 -29.38
CA ASP A 82 -30.65 -13.26 -30.36
C ASP A 82 -29.59 -12.57 -31.24
N ALA A 83 -28.32 -12.56 -30.81
CA ALA A 83 -27.23 -11.92 -31.53
C ALA A 83 -27.02 -12.51 -32.94
N LYS A 84 -26.74 -11.65 -33.91
CA LYS A 84 -26.57 -12.00 -35.34
C LYS A 84 -25.12 -11.99 -35.79
N THR A 85 -24.25 -11.35 -35.02
CA THR A 85 -22.82 -11.27 -35.32
C THR A 85 -21.99 -11.60 -34.09
N LYS A 86 -20.69 -11.85 -34.29
CA LYS A 86 -19.78 -12.12 -33.16
C LYS A 86 -19.51 -10.86 -32.35
N GLU A 87 -19.45 -9.71 -33.02
CA GLU A 87 -19.23 -8.41 -32.40
C GLU A 87 -20.38 -8.05 -31.42
N GLU A 88 -21.62 -8.42 -31.78
CA GLU A 88 -22.76 -8.28 -30.87
C GLU A 88 -22.62 -9.17 -29.63
N ILE A 89 -22.19 -10.43 -29.80
CA ILE A 89 -21.93 -11.37 -28.70
C ILE A 89 -20.83 -10.82 -27.77
N ASP A 90 -19.72 -10.35 -28.33
CA ASP A 90 -18.61 -9.77 -27.57
C ASP A 90 -19.06 -8.54 -26.78
N SER A 91 -19.88 -7.67 -27.38
CA SER A 91 -20.47 -6.52 -26.69
C SER A 91 -21.36 -6.92 -25.52
N ILE A 92 -22.16 -7.98 -25.68
CA ILE A 92 -23.03 -8.50 -24.61
C ILE A 92 -22.19 -9.07 -23.46
N ILE A 93 -21.14 -9.84 -23.77
CA ILE A 93 -20.22 -10.39 -22.76
C ILE A 93 -19.54 -9.27 -21.98
N ASN A 94 -19.07 -8.22 -22.66
CA ASN A 94 -18.41 -7.09 -22.00
C ASN A 94 -19.37 -6.34 -21.06
N LYS A 95 -20.61 -6.09 -21.49
CA LYS A 95 -21.64 -5.51 -20.60
C LYS A 95 -21.90 -6.36 -19.37
N ALA A 96 -21.94 -7.69 -19.51
CA ALA A 96 -22.12 -8.59 -18.40
C ALA A 96 -20.92 -8.58 -17.43
N LYS A 97 -19.70 -8.52 -17.95
CA LYS A 97 -18.48 -8.37 -17.14
C LYS A 97 -18.46 -7.07 -16.35
N ASP A 98 -18.87 -5.95 -16.98
CA ASP A 98 -18.92 -4.65 -16.32
C ASP A 98 -19.92 -4.66 -15.15
N GLU A 99 -21.10 -5.26 -15.34
CA GLU A 99 -22.09 -5.38 -14.27
C GLU A 99 -21.63 -6.35 -13.17
N ASP A 100 -20.97 -7.46 -13.51
CA ASP A 100 -20.36 -8.39 -12.53
C ASP A 100 -19.34 -7.67 -11.64
N ASN A 101 -18.46 -6.87 -12.25
CA ASN A 101 -17.45 -6.07 -11.55
C ASN A 101 -18.10 -5.00 -10.66
N LYS A 102 -19.20 -4.40 -11.11
CA LYS A 102 -19.97 -3.43 -10.33
C LYS A 102 -20.57 -4.09 -9.09
N HIS A 103 -21.20 -5.25 -9.22
CA HIS A 103 -21.71 -6.02 -8.08
C HIS A 103 -20.60 -6.45 -7.12
N GLN A 104 -19.46 -6.90 -7.64
CA GLN A 104 -18.31 -7.23 -6.80
C GLN A 104 -17.87 -6.02 -5.97
N THR A 105 -17.81 -4.84 -6.58
CA THR A 105 -17.42 -3.60 -5.91
C THR A 105 -18.41 -3.20 -4.82
N GLU A 106 -19.71 -3.30 -5.11
CA GLU A 106 -20.80 -3.03 -4.15
C GLU A 106 -20.78 -4.01 -2.96
N GLU A 107 -20.59 -5.31 -3.21
CA GLU A 107 -20.46 -6.34 -2.16
C GLU A 107 -19.23 -6.04 -1.28
N SER A 108 -18.11 -5.67 -1.91
CA SER A 108 -16.87 -5.35 -1.21
C SER A 108 -16.98 -4.10 -0.35
N LEU A 109 -17.73 -3.09 -0.82
CA LEU A 109 -18.01 -1.88 -0.04
C LEU A 109 -18.91 -2.20 1.15
N THR A 110 -19.96 -3.02 0.96
CA THR A 110 -20.86 -3.45 2.05
C THR A 110 -20.08 -4.15 3.16
N LYS A 111 -19.20 -5.11 2.83
CA LYS A 111 -18.33 -5.78 3.81
C LYS A 111 -17.40 -4.81 4.53
N ALA A 112 -16.83 -3.83 3.81
CA ALA A 112 -15.98 -2.80 4.41
C ALA A 112 -16.77 -1.93 5.41
N LYS A 113 -18.04 -1.60 5.11
CA LYS A 113 -18.91 -0.85 6.04
C LYS A 113 -19.16 -1.65 7.31
N GLU A 114 -19.50 -2.94 7.20
CA GLU A 114 -19.71 -3.82 8.36
C GLU A 114 -18.45 -3.89 9.24
N GLN A 115 -17.29 -4.19 8.64
CA GLN A 115 -16.00 -4.24 9.35
C GLN A 115 -15.61 -2.90 9.97
N GLY A 116 -15.94 -1.79 9.30
CA GLY A 116 -15.72 -0.45 9.80
C GLY A 116 -16.55 -0.19 11.05
N LYS A 117 -17.84 -0.53 11.05
CA LYS A 117 -18.71 -0.40 12.23
C LYS A 117 -18.23 -1.26 13.39
N ASP A 118 -17.81 -2.49 13.14
CA ASP A 118 -17.20 -3.36 14.16
C ASP A 118 -15.92 -2.73 14.74
N SER A 119 -15.11 -2.09 13.90
CA SER A 119 -13.91 -1.37 14.35
C SER A 119 -14.27 -0.20 15.26
N ILE A 120 -15.32 0.56 14.95
CA ILE A 120 -15.84 1.65 15.80
C ILE A 120 -16.37 1.11 17.14
N ASP A 121 -17.09 -0.01 17.12
CA ASP A 121 -17.63 -0.63 18.34
C ASP A 121 -16.55 -1.02 19.35
N ASN A 122 -15.40 -1.45 18.85
CA ASN A 122 -14.26 -1.88 19.65
C ASN A 122 -13.44 -0.73 20.27
N LEU A 123 -13.71 0.53 19.91
CA LEU A 123 -13.09 1.71 20.54
C LEU A 123 -13.61 1.89 21.97
N LYS A 124 -12.73 2.13 22.94
CA LYS A 124 -13.06 1.98 24.37
C LYS A 124 -13.42 3.28 25.08
N HIS A 125 -12.89 4.39 24.58
CA HIS A 125 -12.94 5.70 25.21
C HIS A 125 -13.91 6.65 24.48
N LEU A 126 -14.41 6.28 23.30
CA LEU A 126 -15.55 6.96 22.67
C LEU A 126 -16.87 6.66 23.41
N SER A 127 -17.71 7.70 23.52
CA SER A 127 -19.09 7.58 23.96
C SER A 127 -19.97 6.86 22.92
N GLN A 128 -21.15 6.38 23.34
CA GLN A 128 -22.08 5.74 22.42
C GLN A 128 -22.57 6.68 21.31
N GLU A 129 -22.82 7.96 21.65
CA GLU A 129 -23.26 8.97 20.68
C GLU A 129 -22.20 9.23 19.59
N GLU A 130 -20.92 9.30 19.98
CA GLU A 130 -19.82 9.43 19.02
C GLU A 130 -19.67 8.20 18.14
N LYS A 131 -19.79 6.99 18.72
CA LYS A 131 -19.78 5.75 17.94
C LYS A 131 -20.91 5.72 16.93
N ASP A 132 -22.13 6.07 17.33
CA ASP A 132 -23.30 6.08 16.45
C ASP A 132 -23.12 7.08 15.30
N LYS A 133 -22.55 8.26 15.59
CA LYS A 133 -22.19 9.23 14.55
C LYS A 133 -21.18 8.67 13.54
N TYR A 134 -20.09 8.06 14.00
CA TYR A 134 -19.10 7.48 13.09
C TYR A 134 -19.65 6.30 12.27
N LYS A 135 -20.55 5.50 12.86
CA LYS A 135 -21.25 4.44 12.11
C LYS A 135 -22.17 4.99 11.04
N HIS A 136 -22.88 6.09 11.32
CA HIS A 136 -23.67 6.79 10.32
C HIS A 136 -22.79 7.35 9.19
N ASP A 137 -21.66 7.97 9.53
CA ASP A 137 -20.70 8.45 8.53
C ASP A 137 -20.19 7.29 7.65
N ILE A 138 -19.98 6.09 8.22
CA ILE A 138 -19.62 4.86 7.48
C ILE A 138 -20.76 4.38 6.57
N ASP A 139 -22.01 4.49 7.01
CA ASP A 139 -23.18 4.16 6.19
C ASP A 139 -23.29 5.06 4.95
N ASP A 140 -22.95 6.34 5.09
CA ASP A 140 -22.98 7.31 3.98
C ASP A 140 -21.76 7.22 3.04
N ALA A 141 -20.69 6.54 3.46
CA ALA A 141 -19.47 6.42 2.67
C ALA A 141 -19.72 5.68 1.34
N LYS A 142 -19.11 6.17 0.26
CA LYS A 142 -19.25 5.63 -1.10
C LYS A 142 -18.04 4.80 -1.52
N THR A 143 -16.94 4.91 -0.79
CA THR A 143 -15.67 4.25 -1.10
C THR A 143 -15.05 3.65 0.15
N LYS A 144 -14.12 2.70 -0.02
CA LYS A 144 -13.41 2.11 1.11
C LYS A 144 -12.44 3.10 1.75
N GLU A 145 -11.87 3.98 0.95
CA GLU A 145 -10.95 5.04 1.39
C GLU A 145 -11.65 6.03 2.33
N GLU A 146 -12.91 6.36 2.04
CA GLU A 146 -13.74 7.18 2.94
C GLU A 146 -13.99 6.46 4.28
N ILE A 147 -14.33 5.17 4.24
CA ILE A 147 -14.52 4.34 5.44
C ILE A 147 -13.23 4.32 6.29
N ASP A 148 -12.08 4.05 5.67
CA ASP A 148 -10.79 4.04 6.36
C ASP A 148 -10.45 5.40 7.00
N SER A 149 -10.76 6.50 6.30
CA SER A 149 -10.59 7.86 6.82
C SER A 149 -11.46 8.11 8.06
N ILE A 150 -12.72 7.65 8.03
CA ILE A 150 -13.64 7.77 9.17
C ILE A 150 -13.15 6.96 10.37
N ILE A 151 -12.71 5.71 10.15
CA ILE A 151 -12.16 4.84 11.20
C ILE A 151 -10.93 5.49 11.84
N ASN A 152 -10.03 6.08 11.04
CA ASN A 152 -8.82 6.73 11.57
C ASN A 152 -9.18 7.95 12.42
N LYS A 153 -10.13 8.79 11.98
CA LYS A 153 -10.62 9.92 12.80
C LYS A 153 -11.20 9.46 14.13
N ALA A 154 -11.98 8.38 14.12
CA ALA A 154 -12.53 7.81 15.34
C ALA A 154 -11.45 7.28 16.29
N LYS A 155 -10.41 6.62 15.76
CA LYS A 155 -9.23 6.18 16.56
C LYS A 155 -8.46 7.34 17.16
N ASP A 156 -8.27 8.42 16.41
CA ASP A 156 -7.56 9.60 16.90
C ASP A 156 -8.32 10.27 18.06
N GLU A 157 -9.65 10.36 17.95
CA GLU A 157 -10.50 10.89 19.03
C GLU A 157 -10.53 9.94 20.25
N ASP A 158 -10.60 8.61 20.04
CA ASP A 158 -10.51 7.61 21.12
C ASP A 158 -9.20 7.74 21.91
N ASN A 159 -8.07 7.91 21.22
CA ASN A 159 -6.75 8.12 21.82
C ASN A 159 -6.68 9.45 22.59
N LYS A 160 -7.33 10.50 22.07
CA LYS A 160 -7.41 11.79 22.74
C LYS A 160 -8.19 11.67 24.05
N HIS A 161 -9.35 11.03 24.05
CA HIS A 161 -10.14 10.74 25.26
C HIS A 161 -9.37 9.88 26.26
N GLN A 162 -8.64 8.86 25.79
CA GLN A 162 -7.78 8.05 26.65
C GLN A 162 -6.71 8.91 27.34
N THR A 163 -6.08 9.83 26.61
CA THR A 163 -5.04 10.73 27.14
C THR A 163 -5.63 11.67 28.19
N GLU A 164 -6.80 12.25 27.93
CA GLU A 164 -7.53 13.13 28.85
C GLU A 164 -7.96 12.40 30.13
N GLU A 165 -8.48 11.17 30.02
CA GLU A 165 -8.83 10.31 31.16
C GLU A 165 -7.58 10.00 32.01
N SER A 166 -6.48 9.67 31.33
CA SER A 166 -5.22 9.35 31.99
C SER A 166 -4.59 10.54 32.70
N LEU A 167 -4.74 11.74 32.14
CA LEU A 167 -4.31 12.98 32.78
C LEU A 167 -5.16 13.28 34.02
N THR A 168 -6.48 13.10 33.93
CA THR A 168 -7.41 13.28 35.05
C THR A 168 -7.04 12.36 36.22
N LYS A 169 -6.81 11.07 35.96
CA LYS A 169 -6.35 10.12 36.99
C LYS A 169 -5.00 10.51 37.62
N ALA A 170 -4.06 11.01 36.81
CA ALA A 170 -2.78 11.49 37.32
C ALA A 170 -2.96 12.73 38.23
N LYS A 171 -3.89 13.63 37.91
CA LYS A 171 -4.23 14.78 38.76
C LYS A 171 -4.80 14.32 40.11
N GLU A 172 -5.74 13.38 40.09
CA GLU A 172 -6.31 12.80 41.32
C GLU A 172 -5.22 12.16 42.20
N GLN A 173 -4.40 11.27 41.64
CA GLN A 173 -3.29 10.63 42.34
C GLN A 173 -2.23 11.62 42.84
N GLY A 174 -1.98 12.67 42.08
CA GLY A 174 -1.07 13.74 42.46
C GLY A 174 -1.59 14.49 43.67
N LYS A 175 -2.87 14.87 43.69
CA LYS A 175 -3.52 15.51 44.84
C LYS A 175 -3.49 14.63 46.08
N ASP A 176 -3.77 13.32 45.94
CA ASP A 176 -3.65 12.35 47.03
C ASP A 176 -2.21 12.27 47.56
N SER A 177 -1.21 12.36 46.67
CA SER A 177 0.20 12.39 47.08
C SER A 177 0.54 13.64 47.88
N ILE A 178 0.01 14.81 47.51
CA ILE A 178 0.16 16.06 48.26
C ILE A 178 -0.50 15.97 49.64
N ASP A 179 -1.69 15.36 49.74
CA ASP A 179 -2.39 15.21 51.01
C ASP A 179 -1.60 14.40 52.04
N ASN A 180 -0.85 13.40 51.57
CA ASN A 180 -0.03 12.52 52.41
C ASN A 180 1.28 13.15 52.91
N LEU A 181 1.65 14.36 52.45
CA LEU A 181 2.82 15.11 52.95
C LEU A 181 2.57 15.60 54.38
N LYS A 182 3.55 15.47 55.28
CA LYS A 182 3.31 15.59 56.74
C LYS A 182 3.67 16.95 57.35
N HIS A 183 4.54 17.69 56.67
CA HIS A 183 5.22 18.88 57.18
C HIS A 183 4.83 20.16 56.40
N LEU A 184 4.15 20.02 55.27
CA LEU A 184 3.46 21.14 54.62
C LEU A 184 2.22 21.57 55.40
N SER A 185 2.02 22.89 55.47
CA SER A 185 0.78 23.49 55.95
C SER A 185 -0.38 23.23 54.98
N GLN A 186 -1.61 23.43 55.43
CA GLN A 186 -2.78 23.24 54.57
C GLN A 186 -2.79 24.22 53.39
N GLU A 187 -2.36 25.47 53.61
CA GLU A 187 -2.28 26.50 52.56
C GLU A 187 -1.30 26.12 51.46
N GLU A 188 -0.17 25.51 51.82
CA GLU A 188 0.82 25.02 50.85
C GLU A 188 0.32 23.82 50.07
N LYS A 189 -0.34 22.88 50.76
CA LYS A 189 -1.00 21.74 50.10
C LYS A 189 -2.04 22.22 49.10
N ASP A 190 -2.90 23.16 49.49
CA ASP A 190 -3.95 23.70 48.63
C ASP A 190 -3.35 24.39 47.39
N LYS A 191 -2.25 25.12 47.56
CA LYS A 191 -1.50 25.71 46.44
C LYS A 191 -0.97 24.64 45.47
N TYR A 192 -0.31 23.59 45.97
CA TYR A 192 0.21 22.53 45.10
C TYR A 192 -0.91 21.75 44.40
N LYS A 193 -2.05 21.54 45.05
CA LYS A 193 -3.23 20.94 44.42
C LYS A 193 -3.80 21.81 43.30
N HIS A 194 -3.84 23.12 43.50
CA HIS A 194 -4.22 24.07 42.45
C HIS A 194 -3.23 24.02 41.27
N ASP A 195 -1.93 24.00 41.55
CA ASP A 195 -0.90 23.87 40.51
C ASP A 195 -1.09 22.55 39.71
N ILE A 196 -1.50 21.45 40.37
CA ILE A 196 -1.84 20.16 39.71
C ILE A 196 -3.12 20.27 38.86
N ASP A 197 -4.12 21.03 39.30
CA ASP A 197 -5.34 21.27 38.51
C ASP A 197 -5.05 22.03 37.21
N ASP A 198 -4.11 22.98 37.26
CA ASP A 198 -3.69 23.76 36.10
C ASP A 198 -2.74 23.01 35.16
N ALA A 199 -2.13 21.92 35.62
CA ALA A 199 -1.19 21.13 34.84
C ALA A 199 -1.84 20.53 33.59
N LYS A 200 -1.15 20.60 32.46
CA LYS A 200 -1.62 20.10 31.14
C LYS A 200 -1.03 18.75 30.78
N THR A 201 0.03 18.34 31.46
CA THR A 201 0.73 17.08 31.20
C THR A 201 1.01 16.32 32.49
N LYS A 202 1.22 15.00 32.36
CA LYS A 202 1.63 14.17 33.50
C LYS A 202 3.01 14.55 34.04
N GLU A 203 3.92 14.97 33.17
CA GLU A 203 5.25 15.41 33.56
C GLU A 203 5.21 16.68 34.42
N GLU A 204 4.33 17.63 34.08
CA GLU A 204 4.10 18.81 34.92
C GLU A 204 3.57 18.41 36.30
N ILE A 205 2.62 17.47 36.37
CA ILE A 205 2.08 16.92 37.62
C ILE A 205 3.21 16.30 38.46
N ASP A 206 4.04 15.44 37.86
CA ASP A 206 5.16 14.78 38.54
C ASP A 206 6.17 15.81 39.09
N ASN A 207 6.47 16.84 38.31
CA ASN A 207 7.35 17.93 38.73
C ASN A 207 6.79 18.74 39.91
N ILE A 208 5.47 18.98 39.93
CA ILE A 208 4.80 19.66 41.04
C ILE A 208 4.86 18.80 42.30
N ILE A 209 4.56 17.50 42.19
CA ILE A 209 4.66 16.55 43.32
C ILE A 209 6.08 16.51 43.89
N ASN A 210 7.10 16.47 43.03
CA ASN A 210 8.50 16.45 43.47
C ASN A 210 8.88 17.74 44.20
N LYS A 211 8.47 18.91 43.70
CA LYS A 211 8.67 20.19 44.40
C LYS A 211 8.01 20.20 45.78
N ALA A 212 6.79 19.68 45.88
CA ALA A 212 6.10 19.60 47.16
C ALA A 212 6.79 18.66 48.15
N LYS A 213 7.29 17.50 47.69
CA LYS A 213 8.10 16.57 48.52
C LYS A 213 9.40 17.19 49.00
N ASP A 214 10.08 17.96 48.15
CA ASP A 214 11.30 18.66 48.51
C ASP A 214 11.02 19.72 49.58
N GLU A 215 9.93 20.47 49.45
CA GLU A 215 9.53 21.49 50.42
C GLU A 215 9.07 20.88 51.77
N ASP A 216 8.30 19.78 51.73
CA ASP A 216 7.93 18.99 52.92
C ASP A 216 9.18 18.54 53.69
N SER A 217 10.23 18.12 52.96
CA SER A 217 11.51 17.70 53.55
C SER A 217 12.28 18.86 54.19
N LYS A 218 12.21 20.08 53.61
CA LYS A 218 12.79 21.29 54.22
C LYS A 218 12.04 21.70 55.48
N HIS A 219 10.72 21.57 55.49
CA HIS A 219 9.88 21.88 56.65
C HIS A 219 10.12 20.93 57.82
N HIS A 220 10.35 19.64 57.53
CA HIS A 220 10.88 18.71 58.53
C HIS A 220 12.24 19.16 59.12
N GLY A 221 13.05 19.85 58.32
CA GLY A 221 14.39 20.34 58.67
C GLY A 221 14.45 21.63 59.50
N ASN A 222 13.33 22.24 59.89
CA ASN A 222 13.34 23.51 60.63
C ASN A 222 13.20 23.34 62.16
N LYS A 223 13.91 22.36 62.73
CA LYS A 223 14.35 22.38 64.14
C LYS A 223 15.87 22.49 64.16
N PRO A 224 16.45 23.65 64.57
CA PRO A 224 17.89 23.79 64.67
C PRO A 224 18.39 23.06 65.92
N THR A 225 18.65 21.76 65.80
CA THR A 225 19.52 21.00 66.72
C THR A 225 20.08 19.79 65.96
N ASP A 226 21.35 19.86 65.55
CA ASP A 226 22.20 18.78 65.02
C ASP A 226 21.54 17.78 64.04
N THR A 227 21.67 18.04 62.74
CA THR A 227 21.41 17.01 61.73
C THR A 227 22.56 16.01 61.70
N ASN A 228 22.23 14.75 61.91
CA ASN A 228 23.13 13.62 61.71
C ASN A 228 23.56 13.58 60.23
N LEU A 229 24.77 14.06 59.93
CA LEU A 229 25.34 14.13 58.59
C LEU A 229 25.29 12.78 57.84
N ASP A 230 25.28 11.67 58.58
CA ASP A 230 25.20 10.32 58.02
C ASP A 230 23.87 10.05 57.30
N ASP A 231 22.75 10.57 57.80
CA ASP A 231 21.45 10.40 57.15
C ASP A 231 21.37 11.23 55.86
N VAL A 232 21.99 12.42 55.86
CA VAL A 232 22.14 13.28 54.68
C VAL A 232 23.00 12.58 53.61
N LYS A 233 24.10 11.96 54.01
CA LYS A 233 24.97 11.16 53.11
C LYS A 233 24.21 9.99 52.51
N LYS A 234 23.45 9.26 53.33
CA LYS A 234 22.64 8.13 52.85
C LYS A 234 21.63 8.57 51.80
N HIS A 235 20.87 9.63 52.06
CA HIS A 235 19.91 10.15 51.07
C HIS A 235 20.63 10.65 49.80
N GLY A 236 21.78 11.30 49.93
CA GLY A 236 22.56 11.73 48.77
C GLY A 236 22.95 10.58 47.85
N LYS A 237 23.41 9.46 48.42
CA LYS A 237 23.73 8.24 47.66
C LYS A 237 22.50 7.63 46.99
N ASP A 238 21.37 7.58 47.71
CA ASP A 238 20.09 7.08 47.17
C ASP A 238 19.59 7.94 45.98
N ASN A 239 19.89 9.26 45.96
CA ASN A 239 19.61 10.13 44.82
C ASN A 239 20.51 9.83 43.61
N VAL A 240 21.81 9.62 43.84
CA VAL A 240 22.77 9.26 42.78
C VAL A 240 22.41 7.91 42.14
N ASP A 241 21.92 6.94 42.92
CA ASP A 241 21.52 5.64 42.40
C ASP A 241 20.37 5.70 41.38
N LYS A 242 19.45 6.65 41.57
CA LYS A 242 18.26 6.84 40.73
C LYS A 242 18.54 7.53 39.40
N LEU A 243 19.73 8.11 39.22
CA LEU A 243 20.16 8.74 37.96
C LEU A 243 20.29 7.68 36.86
N LYS A 244 19.70 7.90 35.69
CA LYS A 244 19.46 6.82 34.70
C LYS A 244 20.57 6.70 33.64
N HIS A 245 21.32 7.76 33.43
CA HIS A 245 22.22 7.94 32.31
C HIS A 245 23.70 7.94 32.72
N LEU A 246 23.99 8.08 34.03
CA LEU A 246 25.32 7.81 34.60
C LEU A 246 25.66 6.32 34.60
N SER A 247 26.89 6.00 34.23
CA SER A 247 27.48 4.66 34.43
C SER A 247 27.63 4.32 35.91
N GLN A 248 27.81 3.02 36.21
CA GLN A 248 28.01 2.58 37.58
C GLN A 248 29.28 3.20 38.20
N ASP A 249 30.36 3.31 37.42
CA ASP A 249 31.62 3.90 37.88
C ASP A 249 31.47 5.40 38.22
N GLN A 250 30.69 6.14 37.41
CA GLN A 250 30.36 7.54 37.72
C GLN A 250 29.53 7.65 39.00
N LYS A 251 28.52 6.80 39.16
CA LYS A 251 27.70 6.75 40.39
C LYS A 251 28.55 6.44 41.61
N ASP A 252 29.44 5.47 41.52
CA ASP A 252 30.31 5.06 42.63
C ASP A 252 31.28 6.18 43.03
N LYS A 253 31.82 6.91 42.05
CA LYS A 253 32.62 8.12 42.31
C LYS A 253 31.81 9.19 43.05
N TYR A 254 30.60 9.50 42.60
CA TYR A 254 29.74 10.48 43.26
C TYR A 254 29.34 10.06 44.68
N LYS A 255 29.07 8.77 44.90
CA LYS A 255 28.82 8.23 46.26
C LYS A 255 30.05 8.35 47.17
N HIS A 256 31.24 8.10 46.64
CA HIS A 256 32.49 8.28 47.36
C HIS A 256 32.74 9.75 47.72
N ASP A 257 32.44 10.68 46.81
CA ASP A 257 32.55 12.11 47.11
C ASP A 257 31.55 12.52 48.20
N ILE A 258 30.33 11.98 48.19
CA ILE A 258 29.32 12.18 49.24
C ILE A 258 29.80 11.63 50.60
N ASP A 259 30.47 10.47 50.61
CA ASP A 259 31.07 9.91 51.85
C ASP A 259 32.10 10.84 52.47
N ASN A 260 32.86 11.55 51.65
CA ASN A 260 33.93 12.43 52.08
C ASN A 260 33.48 13.86 52.42
N ALA A 261 32.25 14.23 52.06
CA ALA A 261 31.69 15.54 52.38
C ALA A 261 31.51 15.72 53.91
N LYS A 262 31.76 16.94 54.38
CA LYS A 262 31.74 17.31 55.81
C LYS A 262 30.54 18.16 56.17
N THR A 263 29.86 18.73 55.19
CA THR A 263 28.66 19.55 55.40
C THR A 263 27.55 19.12 54.46
N LYS A 264 26.32 19.50 54.80
CA LYS A 264 25.16 19.26 53.95
C LYS A 264 25.28 20.00 52.61
N GLU A 265 25.81 21.22 52.63
CA GLU A 265 25.99 22.05 51.43
C GLU A 265 26.97 21.41 50.43
N GLU A 266 28.02 20.76 50.93
CA GLU A 266 28.96 19.99 50.09
C GLU A 266 28.26 18.79 49.45
N ILE A 267 27.45 18.05 50.22
CA ILE A 267 26.66 16.91 49.71
C ILE A 267 25.67 17.37 48.63
N ASP A 268 24.94 18.46 48.87
CA ASP A 268 23.99 19.02 47.90
C ASP A 268 24.69 19.47 46.61
N SER A 269 25.90 20.06 46.73
CA SER A 269 26.71 20.45 45.57
C SER A 269 27.14 19.23 44.74
N ILE A 270 27.50 18.12 45.39
CA ILE A 270 27.90 16.88 44.71
C ILE A 270 26.70 16.25 43.99
N ILE A 271 25.53 16.19 44.63
CA ILE A 271 24.30 15.67 44.01
C ILE A 271 23.91 16.51 42.78
N ASN A 272 24.00 17.83 42.86
CA ASN A 272 23.69 18.70 41.73
C ASN A 272 24.66 18.49 40.56
N LYS A 273 25.97 18.32 40.83
CA LYS A 273 26.93 17.94 39.78
C LYS A 273 26.58 16.60 39.13
N ALA A 274 26.17 15.61 39.93
CA ALA A 274 25.75 14.31 39.41
C ALA A 274 24.49 14.43 38.52
N LYS A 275 23.50 15.22 38.92
CA LYS A 275 22.28 15.52 38.13
C LYS A 275 22.60 16.28 36.84
N ASP A 276 23.50 17.25 36.89
CA ASP A 276 23.95 18.01 35.71
C ASP A 276 24.70 17.09 34.73
N GLU A 277 25.53 16.16 35.23
CA GLU A 277 26.23 15.18 34.40
C GLU A 277 25.26 14.14 33.80
N ASP A 278 24.32 13.61 34.59
CA ASP A 278 23.24 12.73 34.11
C ASP A 278 22.41 13.41 33.01
N SER A 279 22.13 14.71 33.15
CA SER A 279 21.39 15.51 32.17
C SER A 279 22.21 15.81 30.91
N LYS A 280 23.54 15.94 31.00
CA LYS A 280 24.42 16.03 29.81
C LYS A 280 24.45 14.72 29.02
N HIS A 281 24.23 13.60 29.68
CA HIS A 281 24.07 12.29 29.04
C HIS A 281 22.64 12.05 28.52
N HIS A 282 21.65 12.83 29.00
CA HIS A 282 20.29 12.82 28.49
C HIS A 282 20.20 13.58 27.15
N GLY A 283 20.34 12.85 26.04
CA GLY A 283 20.02 13.36 24.70
C GLY A 283 21.21 13.66 23.78
N ASN A 284 22.46 13.44 24.21
CA ASN A 284 23.62 13.51 23.33
C ASN A 284 24.08 12.11 22.91
N LYS A 285 24.12 11.90 21.59
CA LYS A 285 24.96 10.87 20.96
C LYS A 285 26.38 10.99 21.54
N PRO A 286 27.03 9.90 21.97
CA PRO A 286 28.34 9.97 22.62
C PRO A 286 29.36 10.70 21.73
N THR A 287 30.09 11.65 22.31
CA THR A 287 31.20 12.34 21.64
C THR A 287 32.48 11.51 21.70
N ASP A 288 33.44 11.80 20.81
CA ASP A 288 34.65 11.00 20.51
C ASP A 288 35.58 10.70 21.72
N THR A 289 35.36 11.29 22.89
CA THR A 289 36.22 11.15 24.09
C THR A 289 35.75 10.08 25.09
N ASP A 290 34.52 9.58 25.02
CA ASP A 290 33.96 8.57 25.94
C ASP A 290 33.86 7.19 25.26
N LEU A 291 35.01 6.52 25.11
CA LEU A 291 35.08 5.24 24.40
C LEU A 291 34.30 4.13 25.12
N ASP A 292 34.21 4.15 26.45
CA ASP A 292 33.50 3.13 27.22
C ASP A 292 31.97 3.28 27.08
N GLY A 293 31.46 4.51 27.06
CA GLY A 293 30.08 4.81 26.71
C GLY A 293 29.73 4.39 25.28
N VAL A 294 30.60 4.68 24.31
CA VAL A 294 30.46 4.23 22.92
C VAL A 294 30.45 2.69 22.83
N LYS A 295 31.32 2.00 23.57
CA LYS A 295 31.37 0.53 23.62
C LYS A 295 30.14 -0.09 24.25
N LYS A 296 29.49 0.58 25.21
CA LYS A 296 28.25 0.10 25.84
C LYS A 296 27.08 0.27 24.87
N HIS A 297 26.88 1.47 24.34
CA HIS A 297 25.83 1.75 23.36
C HIS A 297 25.98 0.86 22.12
N GLY A 298 27.20 0.63 21.65
CA GLY A 298 27.43 -0.28 20.54
C GLY A 298 27.00 -1.73 20.84
N LYS A 299 27.21 -2.23 22.06
CA LYS A 299 26.73 -3.57 22.45
C LYS A 299 25.20 -3.62 22.58
N ASP A 300 24.58 -2.55 23.07
CA ASP A 300 23.13 -2.41 23.15
C ASP A 300 22.51 -2.36 21.73
N ASP A 301 23.16 -1.67 20.78
CA ASP A 301 22.77 -1.68 19.37
C ASP A 301 22.81 -3.11 18.79
N ILE A 302 23.86 -3.89 19.08
CA ILE A 302 23.96 -5.30 18.67
C ILE A 302 22.86 -6.17 19.30
N ASP A 303 22.50 -5.91 20.56
CA ASP A 303 21.42 -6.65 21.24
C ASP A 303 20.06 -6.44 20.57
N ASN A 304 19.82 -5.21 20.10
CA ASN A 304 18.56 -4.80 19.47
C ASN A 304 18.43 -5.23 17.99
N LEU A 305 19.49 -5.77 17.38
CA LEU A 305 19.44 -6.38 16.05
C LEU A 305 18.56 -7.65 16.08
N LYS A 306 17.55 -7.72 15.22
CA LYS A 306 16.44 -8.68 15.37
C LYS A 306 16.75 -10.05 14.77
N HIS A 307 17.67 -10.10 13.82
CA HIS A 307 17.87 -11.22 12.91
C HIS A 307 19.24 -11.90 13.08
N LEU A 308 20.15 -11.33 13.87
CA LEU A 308 21.39 -11.99 14.29
C LEU A 308 21.16 -13.03 15.39
N ASN A 309 21.75 -14.21 15.23
CA ASN A 309 21.74 -15.26 16.25
C ASN A 309 22.69 -14.92 17.42
N LYS A 310 22.56 -15.67 18.52
CA LYS A 310 23.35 -15.43 19.75
C LYS A 310 24.86 -15.47 19.51
N GLN A 311 25.37 -16.41 18.71
CA GLN A 311 26.81 -16.50 18.43
C GLN A 311 27.31 -15.29 17.61
N GLN A 312 26.53 -14.81 16.66
CA GLN A 312 26.86 -13.60 15.88
C GLN A 312 26.87 -12.36 16.77
N LYS A 313 25.84 -12.21 17.63
CA LYS A 313 25.77 -11.11 18.61
C LYS A 313 26.96 -11.14 19.57
N ASP A 314 27.29 -12.31 20.12
CA ASP A 314 28.41 -12.48 21.05
C ASP A 314 29.75 -12.12 20.38
N LYS A 315 29.95 -12.51 19.11
CA LYS A 315 31.12 -12.12 18.33
C LYS A 315 31.22 -10.61 18.14
N TYR A 316 30.14 -9.95 17.72
CA TYR A 316 30.15 -8.50 17.51
C TYR A 316 30.35 -7.70 18.79
N LYS A 317 29.76 -8.14 19.91
CA LYS A 317 30.00 -7.53 21.22
C LYS A 317 31.44 -7.69 21.70
N HIS A 318 32.05 -8.85 21.43
CA HIS A 318 33.46 -9.09 21.71
C HIS A 318 34.36 -8.17 20.87
N ASP A 319 34.08 -8.03 19.58
CA ASP A 319 34.83 -7.15 18.67
C ASP A 319 34.70 -5.67 19.11
N ILE A 320 33.51 -5.22 19.55
CA ILE A 320 33.29 -3.88 20.14
C ILE A 320 34.08 -3.71 21.45
N GLY A 321 34.16 -4.75 22.29
CA GLY A 321 34.97 -4.73 23.51
C GLY A 321 36.45 -4.45 23.25
N ASN A 322 36.97 -4.96 22.14
CA ASN A 322 38.38 -4.87 21.76
C ASN A 322 38.73 -3.65 20.91
N ALA A 323 37.74 -2.93 20.38
CA ALA A 323 37.96 -1.72 19.59
C ALA A 323 38.64 -0.61 20.41
N LYS A 324 39.51 0.16 19.77
CA LYS A 324 40.34 1.22 20.38
C LYS A 324 39.87 2.63 20.03
N THR A 325 39.02 2.75 19.01
CA THR A 325 38.49 4.03 18.54
C THR A 325 36.99 3.94 18.31
N LYS A 326 36.30 5.08 18.34
CA LYS A 326 34.88 5.16 18.00
C LYS A 326 34.61 4.73 16.56
N GLU A 327 35.50 5.09 15.63
CA GLU A 327 35.38 4.72 14.22
C GLU A 327 35.43 3.20 14.01
N GLU A 328 36.27 2.48 14.75
CA GLU A 328 36.29 1.02 14.74
C GLU A 328 34.95 0.45 15.24
N ILE A 329 34.39 1.02 16.30
CA ILE A 329 33.10 0.59 16.86
C ILE A 329 31.94 0.85 15.88
N ASP A 330 31.88 2.05 15.28
CA ASP A 330 30.88 2.40 14.28
C ASP A 330 30.94 1.46 13.07
N ASN A 331 32.16 1.11 12.61
CA ASN A 331 32.36 0.14 11.54
C ASN A 331 31.89 -1.27 11.90
N ILE A 332 32.07 -1.70 13.15
CA ILE A 332 31.59 -3.00 13.64
C ILE A 332 30.05 -3.01 13.71
N ILE A 333 29.43 -1.95 14.23
CA ILE A 333 27.97 -1.81 14.31
C ILE A 333 27.35 -1.80 12.91
N ASN A 334 27.95 -1.07 11.96
CA ASN A 334 27.46 -1.03 10.57
C ASN A 334 27.57 -2.40 9.90
N LYS A 335 28.67 -3.14 10.09
CA LYS A 335 28.78 -4.53 9.60
C LYS A 335 27.71 -5.46 10.20
N ALA A 336 27.44 -5.31 11.49
CA ALA A 336 26.40 -6.09 12.16
C ALA A 336 25.00 -5.72 11.67
N LYS A 337 24.72 -4.42 11.45
CA LYS A 337 23.47 -3.94 10.84
C LYS A 337 23.31 -4.43 9.40
N ASP A 338 24.39 -4.44 8.61
CA ASP A 338 24.37 -4.98 7.25
C ASP A 338 24.13 -6.50 7.24
N GLU A 339 24.68 -7.23 8.21
CA GLU A 339 24.43 -8.67 8.37
C GLU A 339 23.01 -8.96 8.88
N ASP A 340 22.48 -8.14 9.79
CA ASP A 340 21.09 -8.17 10.26
C ASP A 340 20.11 -7.84 9.13
N ASN A 341 20.44 -6.85 8.29
CA ASN A 341 19.66 -6.43 7.12
C ASN A 341 19.71 -7.45 5.99
N LYS A 342 20.82 -8.18 5.81
CA LYS A 342 20.88 -9.35 4.90
C LYS A 342 19.96 -10.49 5.33
N HIS A 343 19.46 -10.47 6.56
CA HIS A 343 18.46 -11.41 7.07
C HIS A 343 17.02 -10.84 7.04
N HIS A 344 16.85 -9.55 6.71
CA HIS A 344 15.57 -8.81 6.75
C HIS A 344 14.66 -8.97 5.50
N GLY A 345 15.00 -9.90 4.59
CA GLY A 345 14.18 -10.24 3.41
C GLY A 345 13.75 -11.71 3.33
N ASN A 346 13.76 -12.42 4.47
CA ASN A 346 13.72 -13.89 4.61
C ASN A 346 14.99 -14.56 4.07
N LYS A 347 15.98 -14.82 4.94
CA LYS A 347 17.08 -15.74 4.61
C LYS A 347 17.19 -16.90 5.61
N PRO A 348 16.66 -18.08 5.26
CA PRO A 348 17.03 -19.34 5.89
C PRO A 348 18.54 -19.53 5.73
N THR A 349 19.24 -19.80 6.84
CA THR A 349 20.58 -20.36 6.77
C THR A 349 20.47 -21.86 6.50
N ASP A 350 21.54 -22.40 5.91
CA ASP A 350 21.67 -23.62 5.09
C ASP A 350 21.36 -24.97 5.79
N THR A 351 20.52 -25.00 6.82
CA THR A 351 20.12 -26.22 7.54
C THR A 351 18.68 -26.68 7.28
N ASP A 352 17.84 -25.87 6.64
CA ASP A 352 16.42 -26.21 6.37
C ASP A 352 16.00 -25.90 4.92
N LEU A 353 16.65 -26.59 3.96
CA LEU A 353 16.32 -26.50 2.54
C LEU A 353 14.84 -26.86 2.26
N ASP A 354 14.27 -27.80 3.02
CA ASP A 354 12.88 -28.22 2.89
C ASP A 354 11.90 -27.11 3.30
N GLY A 355 12.20 -26.37 4.36
CA GLY A 355 11.47 -25.16 4.75
C GLY A 355 11.54 -24.07 3.68
N VAL A 356 12.71 -23.89 3.06
CA VAL A 356 12.89 -22.92 1.95
C VAL A 356 12.05 -23.33 0.74
N LYS A 357 12.06 -24.61 0.36
CA LYS A 357 11.24 -25.13 -0.74
C LYS A 357 9.76 -24.95 -0.46
N LYS A 358 9.31 -25.25 0.75
CA LYS A 358 7.90 -25.08 1.16
C LYS A 358 7.47 -23.61 1.09
N HIS A 359 8.30 -22.68 1.56
CA HIS A 359 8.00 -21.26 1.50
C HIS A 359 8.02 -20.73 0.06
N GLY A 360 9.01 -21.15 -0.75
CA GLY A 360 9.09 -20.81 -2.16
C GLY A 360 7.83 -21.24 -2.93
N LYS A 361 7.37 -22.47 -2.74
CA LYS A 361 6.12 -22.97 -3.33
C LYS A 361 4.89 -22.17 -2.89
N ALA A 362 4.81 -21.82 -1.60
CA ALA A 362 3.72 -20.98 -1.08
C ALA A 362 3.74 -19.56 -1.67
N ASN A 363 4.91 -19.04 -2.04
CA ASN A 363 5.02 -17.76 -2.76
C ASN A 363 4.53 -17.91 -4.20
N ILE A 364 4.90 -18.99 -4.90
CA ILE A 364 4.37 -19.30 -6.25
C ILE A 364 2.84 -19.41 -6.24
N ASP A 365 2.24 -20.01 -5.20
CA ASP A 365 0.78 -20.12 -5.09
C ASP A 365 0.07 -18.76 -5.05
N LYS A 366 0.68 -17.77 -4.39
CA LYS A 366 0.15 -16.40 -4.26
C LYS A 366 0.33 -15.52 -5.50
N LEU A 367 1.08 -15.99 -6.51
CA LEU A 367 1.27 -15.27 -7.77
C LEU A 367 0.01 -15.45 -8.62
N ASN A 368 -0.90 -14.49 -8.60
CA ASN A 368 -2.25 -14.66 -9.18
C ASN A 368 -2.28 -14.66 -10.70
N ASN A 369 -1.20 -14.22 -11.37
CA ASN A 369 -1.19 -14.02 -12.82
C ASN A 369 -0.50 -15.17 -13.57
N LEU A 370 0.11 -16.13 -12.86
CA LEU A 370 0.64 -17.35 -13.45
C LEU A 370 -0.48 -18.39 -13.62
N THR A 371 -0.53 -19.05 -14.77
CA THR A 371 -1.43 -20.19 -15.00
C THR A 371 -1.09 -21.37 -14.07
N PRO A 372 -2.04 -22.30 -13.81
CA PRO A 372 -1.75 -23.50 -13.03
C PRO A 372 -0.53 -24.30 -13.55
N ALA A 373 -0.40 -24.43 -14.87
CA ALA A 373 0.71 -25.14 -15.51
C ALA A 373 2.06 -24.45 -15.27
N GLU A 374 2.10 -23.11 -15.30
CA GLU A 374 3.32 -22.34 -15.01
C GLU A 374 3.70 -22.41 -13.54
N LYS A 375 2.71 -22.32 -12.64
CA LYS A 375 2.94 -22.50 -11.20
C LYS A 375 3.53 -23.88 -10.92
N ASP A 376 2.99 -24.93 -11.53
CA ASP A 376 3.48 -26.29 -11.36
C ASP A 376 4.92 -26.45 -11.87
N LYS A 377 5.25 -25.83 -13.01
CA LYS A 377 6.62 -25.80 -13.52
C LYS A 377 7.58 -25.13 -12.54
N TYR A 378 7.24 -23.96 -11.99
CA TYR A 378 8.10 -23.27 -11.02
C TYR A 378 8.22 -24.02 -9.69
N LYS A 379 7.16 -24.71 -9.25
CA LYS A 379 7.22 -25.57 -8.06
C LYS A 379 8.13 -26.79 -8.28
N HIS A 380 8.15 -27.37 -9.48
CA HIS A 380 9.07 -28.43 -9.86
C HIS A 380 10.52 -27.92 -9.89
N ASP A 381 10.76 -26.74 -10.49
CA ASP A 381 12.09 -26.11 -10.50
C ASP A 381 12.58 -25.80 -9.06
N ILE A 382 11.67 -25.52 -8.11
CA ILE A 382 11.98 -25.39 -6.67
C ILE A 382 12.33 -26.73 -6.02
N ASP A 383 11.65 -27.83 -6.40
CA ASP A 383 11.96 -29.17 -5.90
C ASP A 383 13.34 -29.65 -6.34
N ASP A 384 13.77 -29.30 -7.55
CA ASP A 384 15.07 -29.67 -8.11
C ASP A 384 16.23 -28.83 -7.55
N ALA A 385 15.94 -27.70 -6.90
CA ALA A 385 16.96 -26.83 -6.33
C ALA A 385 17.70 -27.49 -5.15
N THR A 386 19.04 -27.46 -5.18
CA THR A 386 19.89 -28.09 -4.15
C THR A 386 20.42 -27.10 -3.10
N THR A 387 20.11 -25.81 -3.24
CA THR A 387 20.51 -24.75 -2.31
C THR A 387 19.39 -23.73 -2.15
N SER A 388 19.36 -23.02 -1.02
CA SER A 388 18.38 -21.96 -0.80
C SER A 388 18.52 -20.81 -1.82
N GLU A 389 19.74 -20.54 -2.30
CA GLU A 389 19.98 -19.54 -3.34
C GLU A 389 19.34 -19.95 -4.68
N ALA A 390 19.40 -21.23 -5.03
CA ALA A 390 18.75 -21.75 -6.24
C ALA A 390 17.22 -21.66 -6.14
N VAL A 391 16.64 -21.97 -4.98
CA VAL A 391 15.19 -21.78 -4.72
C VAL A 391 14.78 -20.32 -4.91
N ASN A 392 15.53 -19.37 -4.32
CA ASN A 392 15.23 -17.95 -4.44
C ASN A 392 15.29 -17.44 -5.88
N LYS A 393 16.28 -17.88 -6.67
CA LYS A 393 16.36 -17.53 -8.11
C LYS A 393 15.15 -18.00 -8.92
N VAL A 394 14.55 -19.13 -8.55
CA VAL A 394 13.33 -19.63 -9.21
C VAL A 394 12.12 -18.76 -8.82
N VAL A 395 11.99 -18.40 -7.54
CA VAL A 395 10.94 -17.49 -7.06
C VAL A 395 11.04 -16.10 -7.69
N ASP A 396 12.26 -15.55 -7.82
CA ASP A 396 12.49 -14.25 -8.47
C ASP A 396 12.09 -14.28 -9.94
N LYS A 397 12.42 -15.36 -10.67
CA LYS A 397 12.00 -15.56 -12.06
C LYS A 397 10.49 -15.63 -12.20
N ALA A 398 9.81 -16.40 -11.34
CA ALA A 398 8.36 -16.52 -11.34
C ALA A 398 7.67 -15.19 -11.01
N THR A 399 8.22 -14.45 -10.04
CA THR A 399 7.73 -13.11 -9.66
C THR A 399 7.90 -12.12 -10.81
N LEU A 400 9.05 -12.13 -11.49
CA LEU A 400 9.30 -11.30 -12.65
C LEU A 400 8.35 -11.67 -13.81
N GLN A 401 8.07 -12.96 -14.03
CA GLN A 401 7.12 -13.41 -15.04
C GLN A 401 5.68 -12.98 -14.69
N ASN A 402 5.27 -13.10 -13.43
CA ASN A 402 3.99 -12.62 -12.93
C ASN A 402 3.83 -11.10 -13.12
N ILE A 403 4.93 -10.34 -13.02
CA ILE A 403 4.98 -8.90 -13.33
C ILE A 403 4.95 -8.64 -14.85
N LYS A 404 5.58 -9.49 -15.67
CA LYS A 404 5.55 -9.36 -17.13
C LYS A 404 4.18 -9.66 -17.73
N GLN A 405 3.46 -10.66 -17.25
CA GLN A 405 2.07 -10.92 -17.66
C GLN A 405 1.14 -9.75 -17.29
N HIS A 406 1.42 -9.03 -16.19
CA HIS A 406 0.75 -7.75 -15.87
C HIS A 406 0.96 -6.69 -16.96
N SER A 407 2.08 -6.70 -17.69
CA SER A 407 2.33 -5.74 -18.77
C SER A 407 1.70 -6.11 -20.12
N GLU A 408 1.31 -7.37 -20.34
CA GLU A 408 0.61 -7.81 -21.56
C GLU A 408 -0.90 -7.56 -21.46
N ASP A 409 -1.55 -7.88 -20.34
CA ASP A 409 -2.98 -7.58 -20.16
C ASP A 409 -3.24 -6.06 -20.04
N GLU A 410 -2.34 -5.31 -19.39
CA GLU A 410 -2.47 -3.85 -19.29
C GLU A 410 -2.13 -3.12 -20.60
N ILE A 411 -1.18 -3.63 -21.39
CA ILE A 411 -0.91 -3.04 -22.71
C ILE A 411 -2.03 -3.38 -23.69
N ASP A 412 -2.61 -4.59 -23.62
CA ASP A 412 -3.76 -4.96 -24.47
C ASP A 412 -5.00 -4.14 -24.11
N ASN A 413 -5.25 -3.89 -22.81
CA ASN A 413 -6.28 -2.97 -22.37
C ASN A 413 -5.98 -1.52 -22.78
N ALA A 414 -4.73 -1.06 -22.64
CA ALA A 414 -4.34 0.28 -23.08
C ALA A 414 -4.46 0.45 -24.60
N LYS A 415 -4.10 -0.58 -25.39
CA LYS A 415 -4.30 -0.62 -26.84
C LYS A 415 -5.79 -0.60 -27.17
N HIS A 416 -6.60 -1.39 -26.47
CA HIS A 416 -8.04 -1.42 -26.64
C HIS A 416 -8.67 -0.04 -26.40
N ASP A 417 -8.33 0.60 -25.28
CA ASP A 417 -8.80 1.95 -24.94
C ASP A 417 -8.29 3.00 -25.94
N ALA A 418 -7.04 2.87 -26.39
CA ALA A 418 -6.45 3.74 -27.40
C ALA A 418 -7.13 3.61 -28.76
N HIS A 419 -7.44 2.39 -29.22
CA HIS A 419 -8.23 2.16 -30.43
C HIS A 419 -9.62 2.81 -30.34
N GLN A 420 -10.29 2.65 -29.20
CA GLN A 420 -11.58 3.31 -28.97
C GLN A 420 -11.44 4.84 -29.02
N ALA A 421 -10.36 5.41 -28.46
CA ALA A 421 -10.10 6.84 -28.47
C ALA A 421 -9.78 7.38 -29.88
N ILE A 422 -8.94 6.69 -30.66
CA ILE A 422 -8.61 7.07 -32.04
C ILE A 422 -9.85 7.01 -32.94
N ASN A 423 -10.64 5.93 -32.84
CA ASN A 423 -11.84 5.76 -33.67
C ASN A 423 -12.95 6.78 -33.35
N ARG A 424 -12.91 7.41 -32.17
CA ARG A 424 -13.82 8.48 -31.76
C ARG A 424 -13.25 9.89 -31.97
N SER A 425 -12.01 10.01 -32.41
CA SER A 425 -11.34 11.30 -32.64
C SER A 425 -11.71 11.89 -34.01
N PRO A 426 -11.72 13.24 -34.16
CA PRO A 426 -12.05 13.92 -35.41
C PRO A 426 -10.87 13.90 -36.42
N LEU A 427 -10.34 12.71 -36.68
CA LEU A 427 -9.26 12.45 -37.62
C LEU A 427 -9.83 11.94 -38.95
N SER A 428 -9.07 12.09 -40.04
CA SER A 428 -9.42 11.44 -41.30
C SER A 428 -9.32 9.91 -41.15
N GLU A 429 -10.08 9.15 -41.93
CA GLU A 429 -10.05 7.67 -41.89
C GLU A 429 -8.65 7.13 -42.18
N SER A 430 -7.86 7.81 -43.02
CA SER A 430 -6.46 7.48 -43.28
C SER A 430 -5.58 7.68 -42.03
N ASP A 431 -5.78 8.75 -41.28
CA ASP A 431 -5.00 9.05 -40.07
C ASP A 431 -5.42 8.14 -38.91
N GLN A 432 -6.71 7.84 -38.76
CA GLN A 432 -7.19 6.85 -37.79
C GLN A 432 -6.55 5.48 -38.02
N ASN A 433 -6.53 5.01 -39.27
CA ASN A 433 -5.88 3.74 -39.63
C ASN A 433 -4.37 3.76 -39.37
N HIS A 434 -3.70 4.89 -39.62
CA HIS A 434 -2.28 5.06 -39.34
C HIS A 434 -1.95 4.96 -37.85
N TYR A 435 -2.71 5.66 -36.98
CA TYR A 435 -2.48 5.64 -35.53
C TYR A 435 -2.90 4.32 -34.88
N ASN A 436 -3.99 3.69 -35.35
CA ASN A 436 -4.37 2.35 -34.90
C ASN A 436 -3.27 1.32 -35.21
N TYR A 437 -2.69 1.36 -36.40
CA TYR A 437 -1.57 0.48 -36.74
C TYR A 437 -0.35 0.72 -35.84
N GLN A 438 -0.04 1.97 -35.48
CA GLN A 438 1.05 2.26 -34.55
C GLN A 438 0.77 1.75 -33.12
N ILE A 439 -0.48 1.88 -32.64
CA ILE A 439 -0.93 1.32 -31.35
C ILE A 439 -0.76 -0.20 -31.33
N ASP A 440 -1.10 -0.90 -32.42
CA ASP A 440 -0.90 -2.36 -32.53
C ASP A 440 0.57 -2.76 -32.39
N GLN A 441 1.50 -1.96 -32.93
CA GLN A 441 2.95 -2.21 -32.88
C GLN A 441 3.61 -1.84 -31.55
N SER A 442 2.92 -1.12 -30.66
CA SER A 442 3.48 -0.71 -29.37
C SER A 442 3.79 -1.91 -28.47
N THR A 443 4.95 -1.86 -27.82
CA THR A 443 5.45 -2.91 -26.90
C THR A 443 5.43 -2.47 -25.45
N THR A 444 5.14 -1.18 -25.19
CA THR A 444 4.94 -0.63 -23.85
C THR A 444 3.71 0.27 -23.77
N ILE A 445 3.13 0.43 -22.57
CA ILE A 445 2.02 1.36 -22.31
C ILE A 445 2.42 2.81 -22.63
N GLN A 446 3.69 3.17 -22.41
CA GLN A 446 4.17 4.53 -22.71
C GLN A 446 4.13 4.82 -24.22
N GLU A 447 4.51 3.85 -25.06
CA GLU A 447 4.41 3.98 -26.52
C GLU A 447 2.95 4.12 -26.96
N VAL A 448 2.01 3.36 -26.38
CA VAL A 448 0.56 3.52 -26.63
C VAL A 448 0.10 4.94 -26.28
N VAL A 449 0.51 5.46 -25.11
CA VAL A 449 0.16 6.81 -24.65
C VAL A 449 0.74 7.89 -25.58
N ASP A 450 1.99 7.72 -26.02
CA ASP A 450 2.67 8.68 -26.90
C ASP A 450 1.98 8.73 -28.28
N THR A 451 1.61 7.59 -28.87
CA THR A 451 0.86 7.53 -30.13
C THR A 451 -0.51 8.21 -30.05
N VAL A 452 -1.24 8.03 -28.94
CA VAL A 452 -2.54 8.71 -28.72
C VAL A 452 -2.38 10.23 -28.60
N ASN A 453 -1.31 10.68 -27.93
CA ASN A 453 -1.01 12.12 -27.80
C ASN A 453 -0.66 12.75 -29.16
N GLU A 454 0.08 12.04 -30.02
CA GLU A 454 0.39 12.49 -31.38
C GLU A 454 -0.88 12.62 -32.23
N ALA A 455 -1.77 11.63 -32.15
CA ALA A 455 -3.04 11.64 -32.87
C ALA A 455 -3.94 12.83 -32.46
N GLN A 456 -3.96 13.19 -31.17
CA GLN A 456 -4.68 14.38 -30.68
C GLN A 456 -4.11 15.69 -31.20
N GLN A 457 -2.79 15.79 -31.34
CA GLN A 457 -2.15 16.98 -31.91
C GLN A 457 -2.53 17.12 -33.40
N THR A 458 -2.54 16.02 -34.14
CA THR A 458 -2.98 15.97 -35.54
C THR A 458 -4.44 16.39 -35.69
N ALA A 459 -5.33 15.89 -34.82
CA ALA A 459 -6.74 16.27 -34.80
C ALA A 459 -6.95 17.77 -34.51
N SER A 460 -6.16 18.33 -33.59
CA SER A 460 -6.22 19.75 -33.20
C SER A 460 -5.74 20.70 -34.32
N ASN A 461 -4.78 20.24 -35.13
CA ASN A 461 -4.26 21.00 -36.27
C ASN A 461 -5.22 20.99 -37.49
N ALA A 462 -6.05 19.95 -37.62
CA ALA A 462 -7.08 19.85 -38.66
C ALA A 462 -8.26 20.83 -38.44
N ASP A 463 -8.63 21.08 -37.18
CA ASP A 463 -9.72 22.02 -36.83
C ASP A 463 -9.35 23.49 -37.10
N SER A 464 -8.06 23.81 -37.01
CA SER A 464 -7.52 25.17 -37.22
C SER A 464 -7.53 25.61 -38.70
N THR A 465 -7.75 24.69 -39.66
CA THR A 465 -7.72 24.99 -41.10
C THR A 465 -9.10 25.09 -41.75
N SER A 466 -10.20 24.81 -41.03
CA SER A 466 -11.56 24.88 -41.56
C SER A 466 -12.26 26.25 -41.38
N ASN A 467 -11.73 27.16 -40.56
CA ASN A 467 -12.38 28.44 -40.23
C ASN A 467 -11.88 29.66 -41.04
N GLY A 468 -11.23 29.40 -42.18
CA GLY A 468 -10.52 30.42 -42.96
C GLY A 468 -11.07 30.62 -44.36
N GLN A 469 -12.38 30.72 -44.57
CA GLN A 469 -12.90 31.26 -45.84
C GLN A 469 -14.30 31.89 -45.68
N ASP A 470 -14.41 33.08 -46.29
CA ASP A 470 -15.60 33.88 -46.58
C ASP A 470 -16.07 34.87 -45.48
N ASN A 471 -15.45 36.05 -45.53
CA ASN A 471 -15.87 37.28 -44.86
C ASN A 471 -16.81 38.08 -45.79
N GLU A 472 -18.13 38.04 -45.54
CA GLU A 472 -19.01 39.18 -45.78
C GLU A 472 -19.95 39.41 -44.59
N THR A 473 -19.91 40.64 -44.10
CA THR A 473 -20.60 41.17 -42.91
C THR A 473 -22.12 41.37 -43.10
N LEU A 474 -22.92 41.15 -42.04
CA LEU A 474 -24.03 42.00 -41.51
C LEU A 474 -24.61 41.38 -40.19
N PRO A 475 -25.34 42.15 -39.32
CA PRO A 475 -25.26 42.00 -37.87
C PRO A 475 -26.29 41.08 -37.21
N ASP A 476 -25.85 40.54 -36.08
CA ASP A 476 -26.56 40.13 -34.86
C ASP A 476 -28.09 40.01 -34.92
N THR A 477 -28.54 38.75 -34.95
CA THR A 477 -29.78 38.33 -34.27
C THR A 477 -29.53 37.02 -33.53
N GLY A 478 -29.29 37.12 -32.23
CA GLY A 478 -29.91 36.30 -31.16
C GLY A 478 -29.93 34.76 -31.32
N GLU A 479 -29.31 34.12 -30.33
CA GLU A 479 -29.33 32.68 -30.00
C GLU A 479 -28.59 31.74 -30.96
N THR A 480 -27.40 31.29 -30.54
CA THR A 480 -26.92 29.93 -30.86
C THR A 480 -26.23 29.30 -29.66
N THR A 481 -26.51 28.01 -29.50
CA THR A 481 -26.16 27.08 -28.45
C THR A 481 -24.65 26.80 -28.37
N ASP A 482 -24.09 26.90 -27.16
CA ASP A 482 -22.74 26.43 -26.81
C ASP A 482 -22.62 24.92 -27.04
N ASN A 483 -22.08 24.52 -28.20
CA ASN A 483 -21.62 23.14 -28.47
C ASN A 483 -20.10 22.99 -28.24
N THR A 484 -19.42 24.05 -27.78
CA THR A 484 -17.97 24.10 -27.55
C THR A 484 -17.57 23.59 -26.17
N ALA A 485 -18.50 23.49 -25.22
CA ALA A 485 -18.24 23.02 -23.85
C ALA A 485 -18.26 21.49 -23.69
N ALA A 486 -18.92 20.76 -24.61
CA ALA A 486 -19.04 19.30 -24.53
C ALA A 486 -17.75 18.57 -24.93
N ASN A 487 -16.99 19.11 -25.90
CA ASN A 487 -15.77 18.46 -26.41
C ASN A 487 -14.55 18.68 -25.52
N SER A 488 -14.46 19.80 -24.80
CA SER A 488 -13.37 20.07 -23.84
C SER A 488 -13.50 19.25 -22.54
N THR A 489 -14.72 18.86 -22.17
CA THR A 489 -15.02 18.11 -20.94
C THR A 489 -14.74 16.61 -21.10
N LEU A 490 -14.99 16.03 -22.28
CA LEU A 490 -14.77 14.60 -22.54
C LEU A 490 -13.28 14.24 -22.65
N LEU A 491 -12.45 15.17 -23.14
CA LEU A 491 -11.00 15.01 -23.21
C LEU A 491 -10.35 15.15 -21.82
N GLY A 492 -10.88 16.02 -20.96
CA GLY A 492 -10.36 16.25 -19.60
C GLY A 492 -10.56 15.08 -18.62
N THR A 493 -11.61 14.26 -18.80
CA THR A 493 -11.88 13.09 -17.93
C THR A 493 -11.04 11.87 -18.29
N LEU A 494 -10.61 11.74 -19.55
CA LEU A 494 -9.75 10.63 -20.01
C LEU A 494 -8.31 10.73 -19.46
N PHE A 495 -7.80 11.96 -19.23
CA PHE A 495 -6.49 12.20 -18.61
C PHE A 495 -6.40 11.75 -17.14
N ALA A 496 -7.53 11.60 -16.45
CA ALA A 496 -7.55 11.04 -15.09
C ALA A 496 -7.34 9.52 -15.07
N ALA A 497 -7.71 8.81 -16.15
CA ALA A 497 -7.60 7.35 -16.24
C ALA A 497 -6.21 6.88 -16.71
N LEU A 498 -5.59 7.58 -17.68
CA LEU A 498 -4.26 7.21 -18.18
C LEU A 498 -3.10 7.88 -17.41
N GLY A 499 -3.29 9.10 -16.90
CA GLY A 499 -2.29 9.79 -16.08
C GLY A 499 -2.10 9.20 -14.68
N SER A 500 -3.10 8.48 -14.16
CA SER A 500 -3.05 7.82 -12.85
C SER A 500 -2.20 6.54 -12.86
N LEU A 501 -2.09 5.83 -14.00
CA LEU A 501 -1.22 4.65 -14.13
C LEU A 501 0.26 4.98 -13.93
N ILE A 502 0.73 6.14 -14.42
CA ILE A 502 2.14 6.54 -14.35
C ILE A 502 2.48 7.14 -12.96
N PHE A 503 1.56 7.83 -12.30
CA PHE A 503 1.80 8.45 -10.99
C PHE A 503 1.83 7.44 -9.82
N PHE A 504 1.19 6.28 -9.93
CA PHE A 504 1.26 5.24 -8.91
C PHE A 504 2.62 4.54 -8.82
N ARG A 505 3.45 4.62 -9.88
CA ARG A 505 4.79 3.99 -9.90
C ARG A 505 5.87 4.80 -9.16
N LYS A 506 5.69 6.12 -8.98
CA LYS A 506 6.67 6.97 -8.26
C LYS A 506 6.42 7.11 -6.76
N ARG A 507 5.19 6.82 -6.27
CA ARG A 507 4.87 6.91 -4.83
C ARG A 507 5.09 5.62 -4.03
N ARG A 508 5.13 4.44 -4.68
CA ARG A 508 5.41 3.18 -3.99
C ARG A 508 6.87 3.02 -3.55
N HIS A 509 7.81 3.72 -4.19
CA HIS A 509 9.23 3.62 -3.79
C HIS A 509 9.62 4.47 -2.57
N ASN A 510 8.78 5.42 -2.12
CA ASN A 510 9.12 6.34 -1.02
C ASN A 510 8.33 6.09 0.28
N LYS A 511 7.50 5.04 0.35
CA LYS A 511 6.62 4.81 1.51
C LYS A 511 6.84 3.49 2.24
N GLU A 512 7.76 2.64 1.79
CA GLU A 512 8.11 1.39 2.47
C GLU A 512 9.31 1.51 3.43
N ASP A 513 9.98 2.68 3.49
CA ASP A 513 11.07 2.93 4.44
C ASP A 513 10.63 3.53 5.79
N ASN A 514 9.34 3.44 6.15
CA ASN A 514 8.89 3.83 7.48
C ASN A 514 7.59 3.11 7.88
N LYS A 515 7.71 1.86 8.34
CA LYS A 515 6.86 1.28 9.38
C LYS A 515 7.47 0.02 9.99
#